data_AF-A0A2V9SJ21-F1
#
_entry.id   AF-A0A2V9SJ21-F1
#
_cell.length_a   1.000
_cell.length_b   1.000
_cell.length_c   1.000
_cell.angle_alpha   90.00
_cell.angle_beta   90.00
_cell.angle_gamma   90.00
#
_symmetry.space_group_name_H-M   'P 1'
#
loop_
_entity.id
_entity.type
_entity.pdbx_description
1 polymer ?
#
loop_
_entity_poly.entity_id
_entity_poly.type
_entity_poly.pdbx_seq_one_letter_code
_entity_poly.pdbx_strand_id
1 'polypeptide(L)'
;MGSPFGNIEVRAARENNLMSYTWAAYGLESVVTWTLTPSSTGTHLLMEQSGFRPDQRQAHQGANYGWQGFFAALEQVLARID
;
A
#
# COMPACT_ATOMS: atom_id res chain seq x y z
N MET A 1 18.23 2.49 -16.57
CA MET A 1 17.79 1.10 -16.33
C MET A 1 17.46 0.98 -14.86
N GLY A 2 16.20 0.75 -14.50
CA GLY A 2 15.78 0.63 -13.09
C GLY A 2 16.35 -0.63 -12.45
N SER A 3 16.65 -0.57 -11.15
CA SER A 3 17.17 -1.69 -10.36
C SER A 3 16.29 -2.95 -10.51
N PRO A 4 16.88 -4.16 -10.69
CA PRO A 4 16.12 -5.42 -10.71
C PRO A 4 15.57 -5.75 -9.32
N PHE A 5 16.18 -5.21 -8.26
CA PHE A 5 15.67 -5.28 -6.90
C PHE A 5 14.77 -4.07 -6.69
N GLY A 6 13.49 -4.35 -6.39
CA GLY A 6 12.55 -3.28 -6.15
C GLY A 6 13.01 -2.38 -5.00
N ASN A 7 12.77 -1.06 -5.14
CA ASN A 7 13.17 -0.08 -4.15
C ASN A 7 11.96 0.39 -3.32
N ILE A 8 12.14 0.40 -2.00
CA ILE A 8 11.17 0.91 -1.02
C ILE A 8 11.86 2.00 -0.22
N GLU A 9 11.37 3.23 -0.37
CA GLU A 9 11.84 4.39 0.36
C GLU A 9 10.66 5.03 1.09
N VAL A 10 10.81 5.25 2.40
CA VAL A 10 9.82 6.00 3.18
C VAL A 10 9.80 7.45 2.70
N ARG A 11 8.61 7.94 2.34
CA ARG A 11 8.37 9.33 1.93
C ARG A 11 7.79 10.18 3.05
N ALA A 12 6.92 9.59 3.86
CA ALA A 12 6.37 10.23 5.04
C ALA A 12 5.98 9.18 6.10
N ALA A 13 6.17 9.52 7.38
CA ALA A 13 5.69 8.73 8.50
C ALA A 13 5.23 9.67 9.62
N ARG A 14 3.96 9.55 9.98
CA ARG A 14 3.34 10.22 11.12
C ARG A 14 2.69 9.14 11.97
N GLU A 15 3.14 9.05 13.20
CA GLU A 15 2.69 8.04 14.15
C GLU A 15 1.16 7.97 14.20
N ASN A 16 0.62 6.76 14.05
CA ASN A 16 -0.80 6.43 14.13
C ASN A 16 -1.74 7.23 13.20
N ASN A 17 -1.22 7.84 12.13
CA ASN A 17 -2.01 8.69 11.25
C ASN A 17 -1.72 8.41 9.77
N LEU A 18 -0.46 8.50 9.34
CA LEU A 18 -0.14 8.45 7.93
C LEU A 18 1.23 7.82 7.69
N MET A 19 1.31 6.95 6.69
CA MET A 19 2.56 6.40 6.21
C MET A 19 2.55 6.37 4.68
N SER A 20 3.63 6.82 4.06
CA SER A 20 3.79 6.78 2.61
C SER A 20 5.17 6.30 2.24
N TYR A 21 5.26 5.42 1.24
CA TYR A 21 6.52 4.86 0.76
C TYR A 21 6.46 4.53 -0.73
N THR A 22 7.62 4.50 -1.39
CA THR A 22 7.69 4.04 -2.78
C THR A 22 7.57 2.54 -2.88
N TRP A 23 7.00 2.10 -3.99
CA TRP A 23 7.07 0.73 -4.45
C TRP A 23 7.48 0.76 -5.91
N ALA A 24 8.78 0.56 -6.14
CA ALA A 24 9.35 0.50 -7.47
C ALA A 24 9.83 -0.94 -7.75
N ALA A 25 9.31 -1.62 -8.76
CA ALA A 25 9.76 -2.96 -9.15
C ALA A 25 9.37 -3.25 -10.60
N TYR A 26 10.21 -3.99 -11.35
CA TYR A 26 9.90 -4.43 -12.72
C TYR A 26 9.41 -3.30 -13.66
N GLY A 27 9.97 -2.09 -13.53
CA GLY A 27 9.58 -0.93 -14.35
C GLY A 27 8.28 -0.23 -13.93
N LEU A 28 7.65 -0.66 -12.84
CA LEU A 28 6.66 0.11 -12.10
C LEU A 28 7.39 1.05 -11.13
N GLU A 29 6.95 2.29 -11.07
CA GLU A 29 7.30 3.26 -10.04
C GLU A 29 5.99 3.78 -9.46
N SER A 30 5.71 3.43 -8.21
CA SER A 30 4.45 3.78 -7.55
C SER A 30 4.71 4.26 -6.13
N VAL A 31 3.70 4.90 -5.54
CA VAL A 31 3.70 5.32 -4.14
C VAL A 31 2.48 4.70 -3.48
N VAL A 32 2.71 4.03 -2.35
CA VAL A 32 1.65 3.54 -1.47
C VAL A 32 1.52 4.50 -0.31
N THR A 33 0.30 4.93 -0.04
CA THR A 33 -0.06 5.79 1.08
C THR A 33 -1.13 5.11 1.91
N TRP A 34 -0.89 5.04 3.21
CA TRP A 34 -1.82 4.56 4.22
C TRP A 34 -2.26 5.76 5.05
N THR A 35 -3.58 5.88 5.23
CA THR A 35 -4.20 6.89 6.09
C THR A 35 -5.07 6.17 7.11
N LEU A 36 -4.82 6.44 8.39
CA LEU A 36 -5.53 5.90 9.53
C LEU A 36 -6.37 7.01 10.14
N THR A 37 -7.68 6.81 10.15
CA THR A 37 -8.63 7.73 10.79
C THR A 37 -9.32 6.98 11.93
N PRO A 38 -9.16 7.42 13.19
CA PRO A 38 -9.90 6.83 14.31
C PRO A 38 -11.42 6.87 14.05
N SER A 39 -12.12 5.81 14.43
CA SER A 39 -13.58 5.73 14.42
C SER A 39 -14.10 5.34 15.81
N SER A 40 -15.41 5.43 16.01
CA SER A 40 -16.03 5.07 17.31
C SER A 40 -15.86 3.60 17.70
N THR A 41 -15.58 2.73 16.73
CA THR A 41 -15.46 1.27 16.93
C THR A 41 -14.09 0.71 16.52
N GLY A 42 -13.13 1.56 16.17
CA GLY A 42 -11.82 1.12 15.70
C GLY A 42 -11.10 2.17 14.88
N THR A 43 -10.57 1.78 13.72
CA THR A 43 -9.84 2.66 12.80
C THR A 43 -10.30 2.40 11.37
N HIS A 44 -10.60 3.48 10.65
CA HIS A 44 -10.79 3.43 9.21
C HIS A 44 -9.43 3.52 8.52
N LEU A 45 -9.06 2.47 7.79
CA LEU A 45 -7.81 2.39 7.05
C LEU A 45 -8.08 2.60 5.56
N LEU A 46 -7.51 3.66 5.00
CA LEU A 46 -7.47 3.88 3.56
C LEU A 46 -6.06 3.61 3.05
N MET A 47 -5.93 2.69 2.09
CA MET A 47 -4.70 2.48 1.33
C MET A 47 -4.93 2.95 -0.10
N GLU A 48 -4.03 3.78 -0.58
CA GLU A 48 -4.00 4.27 -1.95
C GLU A 48 -2.64 3.94 -2.57
N GLN A 49 -2.65 3.33 -3.76
CA GLN A 49 -1.45 3.16 -4.57
C GLN A 49 -1.58 3.97 -5.85
N SER A 50 -0.67 4.92 -6.06
CA SER A 50 -0.66 5.82 -7.22
C SER A 50 0.64 5.71 -8.02
N GLY A 51 0.64 6.20 -9.25
CA GLY A 51 1.81 6.17 -10.15
C GLY A 51 1.72 5.16 -11.30
N PHE A 52 0.62 4.42 -11.41
CA PHE A 52 0.36 3.57 -12.58
C PHE A 52 0.19 4.41 -13.84
N ARG A 53 1.02 4.17 -14.86
CA ARG A 53 0.88 4.79 -16.18
C ARG A 53 -0.25 4.13 -16.99
N PRO A 54 -0.84 4.82 -17.99
CA PRO A 54 -1.93 4.28 -18.80
C PRO A 54 -1.60 2.95 -19.52
N ASP A 55 -0.34 2.72 -19.86
CA ASP A 55 0.15 1.48 -20.48
C ASP A 55 0.30 0.32 -19.48
N GLN A 56 0.30 0.59 -18.17
CA GLN A 56 0.55 -0.39 -17.11
C GLN A 56 -0.75 -1.03 -16.56
N ARG A 57 -1.72 -1.31 -17.42
CA ARG A 57 -3.04 -1.84 -17.01
C ARG A 57 -2.95 -3.14 -16.23
N GLN A 58 -2.06 -4.06 -16.61
CA GLN A 58 -1.88 -5.33 -15.91
C GLN A 58 -1.36 -5.12 -14.48
N ALA A 59 -0.40 -4.22 -14.30
CA ALA A 59 0.16 -3.91 -12.98
C ALA A 59 -0.92 -3.28 -12.07
N HIS A 60 -1.72 -2.36 -12.59
CA HIS A 60 -2.84 -1.76 -11.86
C HIS A 60 -3.89 -2.80 -11.43
N GLN A 61 -4.31 -3.69 -12.35
CA GLN A 61 -5.27 -4.75 -12.00
C GLN A 61 -4.68 -5.77 -11.01
N GLY A 62 -3.41 -6.14 -11.19
CA GLY A 62 -2.70 -7.02 -10.28
C GLY A 62 -2.57 -6.42 -8.88
N ALA A 63 -2.29 -5.12 -8.78
CA ALA A 63 -2.26 -4.41 -7.51
C ALA A 63 -3.64 -4.39 -6.84
N ASN A 64 -4.71 -4.06 -7.58
CA ASN A 64 -6.07 -4.08 -7.03
C ASN A 64 -6.44 -5.44 -6.43
N TYR A 65 -6.17 -6.53 -7.16
CA TYR A 65 -6.43 -7.88 -6.65
C TYR A 65 -5.52 -8.25 -5.47
N GLY A 66 -4.21 -7.95 -5.57
CA GLY A 66 -3.24 -8.25 -4.52
C GLY A 66 -3.55 -7.54 -3.21
N TRP A 67 -3.95 -6.27 -3.26
CA TRP A 67 -4.30 -5.50 -2.07
C TRP A 67 -5.51 -6.07 -1.33
N GLN A 68 -6.53 -6.55 -2.04
CA GLN A 68 -7.67 -7.23 -1.40
C GLN A 68 -7.21 -8.43 -0.56
N GLY A 69 -6.29 -9.22 -1.09
CA GLY A 69 -5.68 -10.35 -0.36
C GLY A 69 -4.87 -9.89 0.86
N PHE A 70 -4.08 -8.82 0.73
CA PHE A 70 -3.32 -8.26 1.86
C PHE A 70 -4.22 -7.72 2.97
N PHE A 71 -5.34 -7.06 2.61
CA PHE A 71 -6.33 -6.61 3.60
C PHE A 71 -6.99 -7.77 4.34
N ALA A 72 -7.39 -8.83 3.61
CA ALA A 72 -7.95 -10.02 4.24
C ALA A 72 -6.96 -10.72 5.20
N ALA A 73 -5.67 -10.72 4.87
CA ALA A 73 -4.63 -11.22 5.76
C ALA A 73 -4.38 -10.30 6.97
N LEU A 74 -4.41 -8.99 6.76
CA LEU A 74 -4.26 -7.99 7.82
C LEU A 74 -5.37 -8.14 8.87
N GLU A 75 -6.63 -8.29 8.45
CA GLU A 75 -7.75 -8.53 9.36
C GLU A 75 -7.54 -9.78 10.22
N GLN A 76 -7.02 -10.87 9.64
CA GLN A 76 -6.70 -12.10 10.39
C GLN A 76 -5.59 -11.90 11.40
N VAL A 77 -4.58 -11.07 11.08
CA VAL A 77 -3.51 -10.74 12.03
C VAL A 77 -4.09 -9.91 13.18
N LEU A 78 -4.85 -8.86 12.88
CA LEU A 78 -5.47 -7.98 13.89
C LEU A 78 -6.40 -8.75 14.82
N ALA A 79 -7.13 -9.75 14.33
CA ALA A 79 -8.01 -10.60 15.14
C ALA A 79 -7.27 -11.50 16.15
N ARG A 80 -5.95 -11.61 16.07
CA ARG A 80 -5.09 -12.40 16.97
C ARG A 80 -4.26 -11.53 17.91
N ILE A 81 -4.32 -10.22 17.77
CA ILE A 81 -3.63 -9.29 18.66
C ILE A 81 -4.56 -9.06 19.85
N ASP A 82 -4.12 -9.47 21.03
CA ASP A 82 -4.79 -9.25 22.33
C ASP A 82 -4.65 -7.80 22.80
#